data_AF-A0A534ZB35-F1
#
_entry.id   AF-A0A534ZB35-F1
#
_cell.length_a   1.000
_cell.length_b   1.000
_cell.length_c   1.000
_cell.angle_alpha   90.00
_cell.angle_beta   90.00
_cell.angle_gamma   90.00
#
_symmetry.space_group_name_H-M   'P 1'
#
loop_
_entity.id
_entity.type
_entity.pdbx_description
1 polymer ?
#
loop_
_entity_poly.entity_id
_entity_poly.type
_entity_poly.pdbx_seq_one_letter_code
_entity_poly.pdbx_strand_id
1 'polypeptide(L)'
;MNGDQRFRRPALPRSQPIRNWSTLFGGPAGAPAPPGASGRPGDASVGDAISRSVALGYRVVDEYLQQGQRAAQRLADRSYGPANVAHDVQDVTARMVRYTSELLATWVDFLQVSGGAAETRSTAAETNGAPGASPDGAAYAAPVGQATRVRLEVVTSRVVTVSVELAPEAATRPATAHALRSADQDKPRLTEVSLRPDAGGPAVLRVCVPDDQPAGVYSGLVVDDEASRLVGTINVRIGGSPDDERSRPTPP
;
A
#
# COMPACT_ATOMS: atom_id res chain seq x y z
N MET A 1 56.26 26.67 1.76
CA MET A 1 55.78 25.94 2.94
C MET A 1 54.95 26.89 3.78
N ASN A 2 53.62 26.87 3.67
CA ASN A 2 52.72 27.56 4.60
C ASN A 2 51.49 26.67 4.77
N GLY A 3 51.27 26.23 6.01
CA GLY A 3 50.40 25.12 6.37
C GLY A 3 48.91 25.48 6.47
N ASP A 4 48.09 24.48 6.17
CA ASP A 4 46.63 24.49 6.17
C ASP A 4 46.01 24.94 7.50
N GLN A 5 45.50 26.17 7.54
CA GLN A 5 44.71 26.66 8.66
C GLN A 5 43.24 26.24 8.48
N ARG A 6 42.89 25.05 8.96
CA ARG A 6 41.52 24.54 8.92
C ARG A 6 40.63 25.36 9.87
N PHE A 7 39.55 25.93 9.34
CA PHE A 7 38.49 26.60 10.12
C PHE A 7 37.96 25.67 11.22
N ARG A 8 38.30 25.96 12.49
CA ARG A 8 37.73 25.26 13.64
C ARG A 8 36.46 25.96 14.10
N ARG A 9 35.36 25.20 14.15
CA ARG A 9 34.09 25.67 14.72
C ARG A 9 34.28 25.94 16.22
N PRO A 10 33.75 27.06 16.76
CA PRO A 10 33.73 27.31 18.20
C PRO A 10 32.99 26.18 18.92
N ALA A 11 33.56 25.69 20.02
CA ALA A 11 32.92 24.67 20.83
C ALA A 11 31.67 25.25 21.52
N LEU A 12 30.48 24.74 21.19
CA LEU A 12 29.26 25.10 21.92
C LEU A 12 29.33 24.55 23.36
N PRO A 13 29.03 25.35 24.38
CA PRO A 13 28.94 24.88 25.75
C PRO A 13 27.79 23.87 25.86
N ARG A 14 28.12 22.60 26.09
CA ARG A 14 27.12 21.56 26.32
C ARG A 14 26.67 21.60 27.78
N SER A 15 25.55 22.27 28.04
CA SER A 15 24.95 22.34 29.37
C SER A 15 24.02 21.15 29.63
N GLN A 16 24.60 19.98 29.97
CA GLN A 16 23.90 18.78 30.47
C GLN A 16 22.74 18.22 29.60
N PRO A 17 22.33 16.95 29.80
CA PRO A 17 21.17 16.42 29.09
C PRO A 17 19.90 17.16 29.54
N ILE A 18 19.16 17.74 28.60
CA ILE A 18 17.88 18.40 28.85
C ILE A 18 16.88 17.31 29.26
N ARG A 19 16.68 17.14 30.56
CA ARG A 19 15.75 16.19 31.18
C ARG A 19 14.43 16.85 31.59
N ASN A 20 14.06 17.97 30.98
CA ASN A 20 12.83 18.69 31.32
C ASN A 20 11.98 18.91 30.06
N TRP A 21 11.19 17.89 29.72
CA TRP A 21 10.21 17.93 28.61
C TRP A 21 8.87 18.54 29.05
N SER A 22 8.67 18.79 30.35
CA SER A 22 7.42 19.30 30.93
C SER A 22 7.13 20.77 30.60
N THR A 23 8.14 21.55 30.19
CA THR A 23 7.97 22.97 29.82
C THR A 23 7.54 23.17 28.36
N LEU A 24 7.57 22.14 27.52
CA LEU A 24 7.19 22.26 26.10
C LEU A 24 5.67 22.15 25.86
N PHE A 25 4.89 21.68 26.83
CA PHE A 25 3.45 21.42 26.67
C PHE A 25 2.53 22.05 27.72
N GLY A 26 2.99 23.05 28.51
CA GLY A 26 2.18 23.61 29.59
C GLY A 26 2.29 25.12 29.76
N GLY A 27 1.28 25.85 29.24
CA GLY A 27 0.58 27.02 29.80
C GLY A 27 1.34 28.22 30.42
N PRO A 28 0.79 29.46 30.32
CA PRO A 28 1.47 30.66 30.79
C PRO A 28 1.64 30.70 32.30
N ALA A 29 2.80 31.24 32.71
CA ALA A 29 3.27 31.38 34.07
C ALA A 29 2.34 32.24 34.95
N GLY A 30 2.10 31.76 36.18
CA GLY A 30 1.45 32.54 37.22
C GLY A 30 1.44 31.84 38.59
N ALA A 31 2.46 32.14 39.39
CA ALA A 31 2.50 32.08 40.87
C ALA A 31 2.73 30.71 41.59
N PRO A 32 3.37 30.73 42.78
CA PRO A 32 3.84 29.55 43.49
C PRO A 32 2.73 28.83 44.27
N ALA A 33 2.84 27.50 44.32
CA ALA A 33 1.89 26.61 44.99
C ALA A 33 1.92 26.72 46.52
N PRO A 34 0.76 26.68 47.22
CA PRO A 34 0.68 26.40 48.64
C PRO A 34 0.66 24.88 48.90
N PRO A 35 1.13 24.42 50.09
CA PRO A 35 1.14 23.01 50.45
C PRO A 35 -0.25 22.61 50.94
N GLY A 36 -0.92 21.75 50.19
CA GLY A 36 -2.24 21.25 50.59
C GLY A 36 -2.84 20.38 49.51
N ALA A 37 -2.80 19.08 49.73
CA ALA A 37 -3.41 18.08 48.88
C ALA A 37 -4.91 18.33 48.70
N SER A 38 -5.31 18.55 47.45
CA SER A 38 -6.65 18.22 46.97
C SER A 38 -6.51 17.80 45.50
N GLY A 39 -6.45 16.48 45.29
CA GLY A 39 -6.40 15.87 43.97
C GLY A 39 -7.62 16.26 43.14
N ARG A 40 -7.37 16.89 41.98
CA ARG A 40 -8.39 17.25 41.00
C ARG A 40 -8.53 16.08 40.01
N PRO A 41 -9.71 15.46 39.85
CA PRO A 41 -9.91 14.31 38.97
C PRO A 41 -10.07 14.76 37.51
N GLY A 42 -9.01 15.31 36.92
CA GLY A 42 -9.03 15.84 35.54
C GLY A 42 -7.73 15.63 34.77
N ASP A 43 -6.56 15.75 35.42
CA ASP A 43 -5.26 15.61 34.73
C ASP A 43 -4.77 14.16 34.61
N ALA A 44 -5.46 13.21 35.25
CA ALA A 44 -5.19 11.78 35.11
C ALA A 44 -5.63 11.23 33.74
N SER A 45 -6.37 11.97 32.90
CA SER A 45 -7.02 11.37 31.72
C SER A 45 -6.10 11.26 30.48
N VAL A 46 -5.19 12.23 30.26
CA VAL A 46 -4.36 12.26 29.04
C VAL A 46 -3.08 11.44 29.24
N GLY A 47 -2.43 11.58 30.39
CA GLY A 47 -1.25 10.77 30.73
C GLY A 47 -1.58 9.27 30.79
N ASP A 48 -2.72 8.92 31.38
CA ASP A 48 -3.17 7.54 31.49
C ASP A 48 -3.65 6.95 30.14
N ALA A 49 -4.17 7.79 29.23
CA ALA A 49 -4.48 7.37 27.86
C ALA A 49 -3.20 7.05 27.06
N ILE A 50 -2.14 7.86 27.20
CA ILE A 50 -0.85 7.63 26.54
C ILE A 50 -0.15 6.40 27.14
N SER A 51 -0.18 6.23 28.46
CA SER A 51 0.37 5.01 29.09
C SER A 51 -0.38 3.75 28.66
N ARG A 52 -1.71 3.81 28.52
CA ARG A 52 -2.51 2.71 28.01
C ARG A 52 -2.25 2.39 26.53
N SER A 53 -2.06 3.40 25.67
CA SER A 53 -1.77 3.17 24.26
C SER A 53 -0.40 2.54 24.04
N VAL A 54 0.62 2.98 24.80
CA VAL A 54 1.97 2.38 24.76
C VAL A 54 1.95 0.94 25.28
N ALA A 55 1.25 0.68 26.39
CA ALA A 55 1.09 -0.68 26.93
C ALA A 55 0.37 -1.61 25.93
N LEU A 56 -0.64 -1.10 25.21
CA LEU A 56 -1.33 -1.84 24.16
C LEU A 56 -0.38 -2.14 22.98
N GLY A 57 0.42 -1.16 22.56
CA GLY A 57 1.40 -1.31 21.49
C GLY A 57 2.43 -2.41 21.78
N TYR A 58 2.99 -2.44 22.99
CA TYR A 58 3.92 -3.50 23.41
C TYR A 58 3.24 -4.88 23.47
N ARG A 59 2.00 -4.96 23.96
CA ARG A 59 1.25 -6.23 23.98
C ARG A 59 1.03 -6.80 22.58
N VAL A 60 0.68 -5.96 21.61
CA VAL A 60 0.49 -6.39 20.22
C VAL A 60 1.81 -6.92 19.64
N VAL A 61 2.93 -6.24 19.89
CA VAL A 61 4.25 -6.70 19.43
C VAL A 61 4.63 -8.06 20.04
N ASP A 62 4.40 -8.24 21.34
CA ASP A 62 4.65 -9.53 22.02
C ASP A 62 3.78 -10.66 21.44
N GLU A 63 2.53 -10.37 21.11
CA GLU A 63 1.61 -11.35 20.51
C GLU A 63 2.06 -11.75 19.10
N TYR A 64 2.53 -10.80 18.30
CA TYR A 64 3.13 -11.09 16.98
C TYR A 64 4.43 -11.89 17.10
N LEU A 65 5.28 -11.61 18.08
CA LEU A 65 6.51 -12.39 18.32
C LEU A 65 6.19 -13.83 18.73
N GLN A 66 5.21 -14.03 19.63
CA GLN A 66 4.77 -15.37 20.00
C GLN A 66 4.12 -16.12 18.83
N GLN A 67 3.31 -15.43 18.01
CA GLN A 67 2.69 -16.03 16.84
C GLN A 67 3.74 -16.42 15.79
N GLY A 68 4.74 -15.56 15.56
CA GLY A 68 5.87 -15.85 14.69
C GLY A 68 6.70 -17.03 15.19
N GLN A 69 6.96 -17.09 16.49
CA GLN A 69 7.70 -18.21 17.11
C GLN A 69 6.93 -19.53 16.99
N ARG A 70 5.61 -19.54 17.21
CA ARG A 70 4.77 -20.73 17.00
C ARG A 70 4.71 -21.15 15.52
N ALA A 71 4.65 -20.21 14.58
CA ALA A 71 4.67 -20.51 13.16
C ALA A 71 6.02 -21.09 12.71
N ALA A 72 7.13 -20.53 13.20
CA ALA A 72 8.48 -21.02 12.94
C ALA A 72 8.70 -22.41 13.54
N GLN A 73 8.19 -22.68 14.75
CA GLN A 73 8.23 -24.02 15.35
C GLN A 73 7.44 -25.03 14.52
N ARG A 74 6.24 -24.69 14.03
CA ARG A 74 5.47 -25.57 13.14
C ARG A 74 6.18 -25.84 11.81
N LEU A 75 6.92 -24.86 11.29
CA LEU A 75 7.70 -25.03 10.06
C LEU A 75 8.94 -25.90 10.31
N ALA A 76 9.60 -25.73 11.45
CA ALA A 76 10.73 -26.54 11.88
C ALA A 76 10.32 -27.99 12.21
N ASP A 77 9.16 -28.21 12.83
CA ASP A 77 8.62 -29.54 13.09
C ASP A 77 8.17 -30.25 11.79
N ARG A 78 7.92 -29.50 10.72
CA ARG A 78 7.66 -30.02 9.37
C ARG A 78 8.94 -30.21 8.53
N SER A 79 10.10 -30.36 9.16
CA SER A 79 11.35 -30.68 8.47
C SER A 79 11.28 -32.02 7.73
N TYR A 80 10.75 -31.97 6.50
CA TYR A 80 11.13 -32.67 5.29
C TYR A 80 11.75 -34.06 5.47
N GLY A 81 10.90 -35.07 5.64
CA GLY A 81 11.23 -36.43 5.22
C GLY A 81 11.17 -36.52 3.69
N PRO A 82 12.20 -37.05 2.99
CA PRO A 82 12.27 -37.07 1.52
C PRO A 82 11.11 -37.84 0.85
N ALA A 83 10.39 -38.70 1.59
CA ALA A 83 9.22 -39.41 1.11
C ALA A 83 7.94 -38.55 1.02
N ASN A 84 7.80 -37.51 1.86
CA ASN A 84 6.58 -36.69 1.90
C ASN A 84 6.58 -35.56 0.85
N VAL A 85 7.76 -35.16 0.38
CA VAL A 85 7.92 -34.11 -0.65
C VAL A 85 7.30 -34.51 -1.97
N ALA A 86 7.45 -35.78 -2.37
CA ALA A 86 6.86 -36.27 -3.61
C ALA A 86 5.33 -36.25 -3.56
N HIS A 87 4.75 -36.56 -2.39
CA HIS A 87 3.30 -36.56 -2.21
C HIS A 87 2.72 -35.15 -2.14
N ASP A 88 3.41 -34.22 -1.45
CA ASP A 88 3.03 -32.80 -1.40
C ASP A 88 3.09 -32.15 -2.79
N VAL A 89 4.08 -32.49 -3.63
CA VAL A 89 4.17 -31.97 -5.01
C VAL A 89 3.00 -32.46 -5.86
N GLN A 90 2.58 -33.72 -5.68
CA GLN A 90 1.40 -34.26 -6.38
C GLN A 90 0.10 -33.58 -5.93
N ASP A 91 -0.09 -33.37 -4.62
CA ASP A 91 -1.25 -32.69 -4.06
C ASP A 91 -1.32 -31.21 -4.48
N VAL A 92 -0.17 -30.53 -4.48
CA VAL A 92 -0.05 -29.14 -4.96
C VAL A 92 -0.37 -29.07 -6.46
N THR A 93 0.14 -30.01 -7.26
CA THR A 93 -0.14 -30.07 -8.70
C THR A 93 -1.62 -30.33 -8.97
N ALA A 94 -2.25 -31.26 -8.24
CA ALA A 94 -3.67 -31.55 -8.36
C ALA A 94 -4.55 -30.34 -8.00
N ARG A 95 -4.21 -29.61 -6.92
CA ARG A 95 -4.90 -28.35 -6.57
C ARG A 95 -4.66 -27.27 -7.62
N MET A 96 -3.44 -27.17 -8.16
CA MET A 96 -3.09 -26.17 -9.17
C MET A 96 -3.82 -26.40 -10.51
N VAL A 97 -4.01 -27.64 -10.92
CA VAL A 97 -4.83 -28.02 -12.10
C VAL A 97 -6.30 -27.67 -11.89
N ARG A 98 -6.82 -27.89 -10.67
CA ARG A 98 -8.19 -27.51 -10.33
C ARG A 98 -8.38 -25.99 -10.37
N TYR A 99 -7.45 -25.22 -9.81
CA TYR A 99 -7.49 -23.75 -9.87
C TYR A 99 -7.35 -23.19 -11.29
N THR A 100 -6.50 -23.77 -12.14
CA THR A 100 -6.42 -23.35 -13.56
C THR A 100 -7.70 -23.69 -14.32
N SER A 101 -8.38 -24.78 -13.97
CA SER A 101 -9.67 -25.15 -14.58
C SER A 101 -10.78 -24.18 -14.19
N GLU A 102 -10.83 -23.77 -12.91
CA GLU A 102 -11.78 -22.75 -12.42
C GLU A 102 -11.51 -21.37 -13.06
N LEU A 103 -10.24 -21.00 -13.26
CA LEU A 103 -9.86 -19.78 -13.96
C LEU A 103 -10.27 -19.81 -15.44
N LEU A 104 -10.07 -20.94 -16.13
CA LEU A 104 -10.46 -21.11 -17.53
C LEU A 104 -11.99 -21.06 -17.71
N ALA A 105 -12.74 -21.69 -16.81
CA ALA A 105 -14.21 -21.62 -16.84
C ALA A 105 -14.69 -20.17 -16.67
N THR A 106 -14.13 -19.45 -15.70
CA THR A 106 -14.44 -18.03 -15.46
C THR A 106 -14.09 -17.15 -16.65
N TRP A 107 -12.98 -17.43 -17.34
CA TRP A 107 -12.57 -16.68 -18.53
C TRP A 107 -13.46 -16.95 -19.75
N VAL A 108 -13.91 -18.19 -19.94
CA VAL A 108 -14.90 -18.53 -21.01
C VAL A 108 -16.24 -17.85 -20.74
N ASP A 109 -16.72 -17.86 -19.51
CA ASP A 109 -17.96 -17.16 -19.12
C ASP A 109 -17.83 -15.64 -19.39
N PHE A 110 -16.68 -15.05 -19.08
CA PHE A 110 -16.40 -13.65 -19.38
C PHE A 110 -16.45 -13.34 -20.88
N LEU A 111 -15.87 -14.21 -21.72
CA LEU A 111 -15.92 -14.04 -23.18
C LEU A 111 -17.35 -14.14 -23.71
N GLN A 112 -18.15 -15.08 -23.22
CA GLN A 112 -19.56 -15.22 -23.63
C GLN A 112 -20.40 -14.00 -23.23
N VAL A 113 -20.19 -13.46 -22.03
CA VAL A 113 -20.84 -12.22 -21.56
C VAL A 113 -20.43 -11.01 -22.40
N SER A 114 -19.16 -10.93 -22.82
CA SER A 114 -18.67 -9.82 -23.66
C SER A 114 -19.08 -9.94 -25.14
N GLY A 115 -19.26 -11.15 -25.67
CA GLY A 115 -19.67 -11.42 -27.05
C GLY A 115 -21.19 -11.41 -27.27
N GLY A 116 -21.99 -11.61 -26.22
CA GLY A 116 -23.45 -11.70 -26.30
C GLY A 116 -24.21 -10.38 -26.51
N ALA A 117 -23.52 -9.23 -26.54
CA ALA A 117 -24.18 -7.92 -26.69
C ALA A 117 -24.46 -7.51 -28.15
N ALA A 118 -24.05 -8.31 -29.15
CA ALA A 118 -24.21 -7.96 -30.57
C ALA A 118 -25.30 -8.75 -31.33
N GLU A 119 -25.91 -9.79 -30.74
CA GLU A 119 -26.95 -10.60 -31.42
C GLU A 119 -28.30 -10.57 -30.68
N THR A 120 -28.82 -9.38 -30.39
CA THR A 120 -30.24 -9.23 -30.05
C THR A 120 -30.84 -8.01 -30.76
N ARG A 121 -30.99 -8.12 -32.08
CA ARG A 121 -32.07 -7.42 -32.80
C ARG A 121 -32.27 -8.00 -34.20
N SER A 122 -33.17 -8.97 -34.33
CA SER A 122 -34.05 -9.14 -35.50
C SER A 122 -35.24 -10.06 -35.17
N THR A 123 -36.40 -9.41 -35.04
CA THR A 123 -37.75 -9.82 -35.48
C THR A 123 -38.33 -11.22 -35.17
N ALA A 124 -39.27 -11.22 -34.22
CA ALA A 124 -40.67 -11.68 -34.28
C ALA A 124 -41.08 -13.05 -34.85
N ALA A 125 -41.99 -13.67 -34.06
CA ALA A 125 -43.02 -14.67 -34.36
C ALA A 125 -42.60 -16.15 -34.28
N GLU A 126 -43.09 -16.86 -33.24
CA GLU A 126 -44.13 -17.92 -33.36
C GLU A 126 -44.25 -18.80 -32.09
N THR A 127 -45.47 -18.86 -31.57
CA THR A 127 -46.24 -20.01 -31.04
C THR A 127 -45.69 -20.97 -29.95
N ASN A 128 -46.45 -21.03 -28.85
CA ASN A 128 -46.86 -22.18 -28.02
C ASN A 128 -45.82 -23.18 -27.46
N GLY A 129 -45.84 -23.34 -26.12
CA GLY A 129 -45.60 -24.65 -25.49
C GLY A 129 -44.96 -24.65 -24.09
N ALA A 130 -45.82 -24.73 -23.06
CA ALA A 130 -45.64 -25.35 -21.72
C ALA A 130 -44.47 -24.95 -20.76
N PRO A 131 -44.75 -24.83 -19.45
CA PRO A 131 -43.76 -24.42 -18.45
C PRO A 131 -42.96 -25.64 -17.93
N GLY A 132 -41.68 -25.70 -18.29
CA GLY A 132 -40.70 -26.61 -17.68
C GLY A 132 -40.03 -25.91 -16.51
N ALA A 133 -40.24 -26.43 -15.31
CA ALA A 133 -39.58 -26.01 -14.09
C ALA A 133 -38.04 -26.05 -14.22
N SER A 134 -37.38 -24.95 -13.84
CA SER A 134 -36.00 -24.94 -13.41
C SER A 134 -35.83 -23.86 -12.34
N PRO A 135 -34.97 -24.10 -11.35
CA PRO A 135 -35.13 -23.64 -9.99
C PRO A 135 -34.84 -22.14 -9.86
N ASP A 136 -35.37 -21.57 -8.78
CA ASP A 136 -34.92 -20.31 -8.17
C ASP A 136 -33.38 -20.31 -7.99
N GLY A 137 -32.66 -20.02 -9.06
CA GLY A 137 -31.34 -19.45 -8.99
C GLY A 137 -31.56 -17.97 -8.74
N ALA A 138 -31.71 -17.60 -7.47
CA ALA A 138 -31.55 -16.22 -7.06
C ALA A 138 -30.30 -15.70 -7.74
N ALA A 139 -30.49 -14.85 -8.75
CA ALA A 139 -29.43 -14.16 -9.43
C ALA A 139 -28.75 -13.33 -8.34
N TYR A 140 -27.69 -13.87 -7.77
CA TYR A 140 -26.65 -13.07 -7.15
C TYR A 140 -26.16 -12.19 -8.29
N ALA A 141 -26.75 -11.00 -8.40
CA ALA A 141 -26.17 -9.92 -9.14
C ALA A 141 -24.79 -9.74 -8.53
N ALA A 142 -23.78 -10.34 -9.16
CA ALA A 142 -22.40 -10.03 -8.86
C ALA A 142 -22.30 -8.51 -8.96
N PRO A 143 -21.82 -7.80 -7.90
CA PRO A 143 -21.72 -6.37 -7.98
C PRO A 143 -20.84 -6.06 -9.18
N VAL A 144 -21.43 -5.40 -10.18
CA VAL A 144 -20.71 -4.85 -11.33
C VAL A 144 -19.59 -4.00 -10.72
N GLY A 145 -18.36 -4.49 -10.79
CA GLY A 145 -17.21 -3.83 -10.17
C GLY A 145 -17.16 -2.40 -10.67
N GLN A 146 -17.43 -1.42 -9.80
CA GLN A 146 -17.36 -0.02 -10.17
C GLN A 146 -15.93 0.27 -10.61
N ALA A 147 -15.74 0.60 -11.88
CA ALA A 147 -14.44 0.97 -12.40
C ALA A 147 -13.95 2.22 -11.67
N THR A 148 -12.88 2.08 -10.88
CA THR A 148 -12.25 3.17 -10.14
C THR A 148 -11.69 4.20 -11.13
N ARG A 149 -12.25 5.41 -11.18
CA ARG A 149 -11.73 6.51 -12.01
C ARG A 149 -10.71 7.31 -11.20
N VAL A 150 -9.53 7.50 -11.79
CA VAL A 150 -8.42 8.24 -11.18
C VAL A 150 -7.91 9.24 -12.20
N ARG A 151 -7.75 10.51 -11.79
CA ARG A 151 -7.05 11.51 -12.59
C ARG A 151 -5.56 11.42 -12.28
N LEU A 152 -4.75 11.29 -13.31
CA LEU A 152 -3.30 11.22 -13.17
C LEU A 152 -2.67 12.57 -13.55
N GLU A 153 -1.92 13.15 -12.61
CA GLU A 153 -1.11 14.35 -12.81
C GLU A 153 0.37 13.97 -12.71
N VAL A 154 1.08 13.99 -13.84
CA VAL A 154 2.49 13.63 -13.90
C VAL A 154 3.32 14.86 -14.23
N VAL A 155 4.30 15.15 -13.37
CA VAL A 155 5.30 16.20 -13.60
C VAL A 155 6.66 15.53 -13.77
N THR A 156 7.19 15.56 -14.99
CA THR A 156 8.44 14.88 -15.35
C THR A 156 9.02 15.50 -16.63
N SER A 157 10.35 15.54 -16.74
CA SER A 157 11.06 15.80 -18.00
C SER A 157 11.37 14.53 -18.79
N ARG A 158 11.19 13.36 -18.15
CA ARG A 158 11.57 12.03 -18.67
C ARG A 158 10.36 11.24 -19.15
N VAL A 159 10.61 10.28 -20.03
CA VAL A 159 9.61 9.29 -20.43
C VAL A 159 9.28 8.42 -19.23
N VAL A 160 8.01 8.39 -18.83
CA VAL A 160 7.52 7.57 -17.71
C VAL A 160 6.27 6.80 -18.08
N THR A 161 6.13 5.62 -17.49
CA THR A 161 4.90 4.82 -17.54
C THR A 161 4.39 4.64 -16.12
N VAL A 162 3.14 5.00 -15.88
CA VAL A 162 2.49 4.87 -14.57
C VAL A 162 1.36 3.87 -14.67
N SER A 163 1.40 2.86 -13.81
CA SER A 163 0.35 1.85 -13.65
C SER A 163 -0.18 1.92 -12.22
N VAL A 164 -1.51 1.98 -12.09
CA VAL A 164 -2.18 2.19 -10.81
C VAL A 164 -3.28 1.15 -10.69
N GLU A 165 -3.26 0.41 -9.59
CA GLU A 165 -4.32 -0.53 -9.23
C GLU A 165 -4.90 -0.08 -7.89
N LEU A 166 -6.15 0.36 -7.90
CA LEU A 166 -6.84 0.88 -6.73
C LEU A 166 -8.18 0.18 -6.56
N ALA A 167 -8.45 -0.25 -5.33
CA ALA A 167 -9.78 -0.69 -4.93
C ALA A 167 -10.79 0.46 -5.11
N PRO A 168 -12.05 0.18 -5.47
CA PRO A 168 -13.08 1.21 -5.66
C PRO A 168 -13.25 2.15 -4.45
N GLU A 169 -13.11 1.60 -3.25
CA GLU A 169 -13.21 2.35 -1.99
C GLU A 169 -12.13 3.43 -1.86
N ALA A 170 -10.93 3.20 -2.41
CA ALA A 170 -9.78 4.09 -2.31
C ALA A 170 -9.99 5.43 -3.03
N ALA A 171 -10.90 5.49 -4.02
CA ALA A 171 -11.19 6.72 -4.73
C ALA A 171 -12.06 7.70 -3.95
N THR A 172 -12.76 7.21 -2.92
CA THR A 172 -13.71 8.01 -2.13
C THR A 172 -13.23 8.31 -0.72
N ARG A 173 -12.17 7.63 -0.27
CA ARG A 173 -11.63 7.74 1.08
C ARG A 173 -10.26 8.43 1.10
N PRO A 174 -9.87 9.03 2.23
CA PRO A 174 -8.50 9.50 2.42
C PRO A 174 -7.53 8.31 2.38
N ALA A 175 -6.61 8.33 1.42
CA ALA A 175 -5.60 7.29 1.25
C ALA A 175 -4.25 7.93 0.99
N THR A 176 -3.21 7.35 1.61
CA THR A 176 -1.84 7.82 1.51
C THR A 176 -1.05 6.91 0.58
N ALA A 177 -0.45 7.50 -0.45
CA ALA A 177 0.55 6.83 -1.27
C ALA A 177 1.92 6.94 -0.59
N HIS A 178 2.56 5.82 -0.32
CA HIS A 178 3.92 5.83 0.21
C HIS A 178 4.96 6.13 -0.88
N ALA A 179 6.13 6.61 -0.46
CA ALA A 179 7.26 6.80 -1.36
C ALA A 179 7.58 5.50 -2.13
N LEU A 180 7.70 5.61 -3.45
CA LEU A 180 7.95 4.46 -4.32
C LEU A 180 9.41 4.04 -4.23
N ARG A 181 9.64 2.73 -4.21
CA ARG A 181 10.95 2.12 -4.02
C ARG A 181 11.34 1.35 -5.26
N SER A 182 12.61 1.42 -5.64
CA SER A 182 13.12 0.51 -6.65
C SER A 182 13.42 -0.85 -6.05
N ALA A 183 13.43 -1.89 -6.89
CA ALA A 183 13.95 -3.20 -6.51
C ALA A 183 15.46 -3.14 -6.20
N ASP A 184 16.16 -2.20 -6.81
CA ASP A 184 17.55 -1.86 -6.52
C ASP A 184 17.59 -0.93 -5.28
N GLN A 185 18.19 -1.41 -4.19
CA GLN A 185 18.22 -0.69 -2.91
C GLN A 185 19.16 0.51 -2.92
N ASP A 186 20.10 0.56 -3.86
CA ASP A 186 21.06 1.66 -3.98
C ASP A 186 20.45 2.89 -4.67
N LYS A 187 19.27 2.74 -5.28
CA LYS A 187 18.56 3.84 -5.94
C LYS A 187 17.74 4.66 -4.93
N PRO A 188 17.77 6.01 -5.03
CA PRO A 188 16.94 6.86 -4.20
C PRO A 188 15.45 6.56 -4.41
N ARG A 189 14.65 6.81 -3.38
CA ARG A 189 13.19 6.59 -3.42
C ARG A 189 12.49 7.75 -4.09
N LEU A 190 11.41 7.47 -4.80
CA LEU A 190 10.53 8.50 -5.34
C LEU A 190 9.57 8.97 -4.25
N THR A 191 9.84 10.12 -3.65
CA THR A 191 9.11 10.63 -2.48
C THR A 191 7.92 11.52 -2.82
N GLU A 192 7.95 12.17 -3.98
CA GLU A 192 6.91 13.12 -4.40
C GLU A 192 5.73 12.41 -5.09
N VAL A 193 5.09 11.49 -4.37
CA VAL A 193 3.87 10.81 -4.80
C VAL A 193 2.77 11.08 -3.78
N SER A 194 1.64 11.60 -4.25
CA SER A 194 0.49 11.89 -3.39
C SER A 194 -0.82 11.50 -4.06
N LEU A 195 -1.69 10.86 -3.30
CA LEU A 195 -3.06 10.59 -3.70
C LEU A 195 -3.98 11.49 -2.88
N ARG A 196 -4.89 12.20 -3.54
CA ARG A 196 -5.90 13.04 -2.87
C ARG A 196 -7.29 12.70 -3.37
N PRO A 197 -8.27 12.48 -2.48
CA PRO A 197 -9.67 12.42 -2.89
C PRO A 197 -10.10 13.81 -3.38
N ASP A 198 -10.90 13.84 -4.45
CA ASP A 198 -11.51 15.08 -4.97
C ASP A 198 -13.00 15.09 -4.60
N ALA A 199 -13.48 16.19 -4.01
CA ALA A 199 -14.83 16.29 -3.50
C ALA A 199 -15.85 16.32 -4.65
N GLY A 200 -16.35 15.15 -5.03
CA GLY A 200 -17.28 14.97 -6.15
C GLY A 200 -16.61 14.61 -7.49
N GLY A 201 -15.31 14.33 -7.49
CA GLY A 201 -14.53 13.97 -8.66
C GLY A 201 -13.77 12.65 -8.51
N PRO A 202 -13.07 12.18 -9.56
CA PRO A 202 -12.13 11.08 -9.44
C PRO A 202 -10.95 11.47 -8.55
N ALA A 203 -10.43 10.54 -7.75
CA ALA A 203 -9.22 10.79 -6.97
C ALA A 203 -8.06 11.24 -7.87
N VAL A 204 -7.25 12.17 -7.36
CA VAL A 204 -6.12 12.75 -8.08
C VAL A 204 -4.83 12.11 -7.57
N LEU A 205 -4.16 11.35 -8.44
CA LEU A 205 -2.81 10.85 -8.18
C LEU A 205 -1.81 11.80 -8.83
N ARG A 206 -1.00 12.46 -7.99
CA ARG A 206 0.10 13.30 -8.43
C ARG A 206 1.43 12.57 -8.26
N VAL A 207 2.18 12.46 -9.35
CA VAL A 207 3.52 11.86 -9.39
C VAL A 207 4.50 12.89 -9.94
N CYS A 208 5.43 13.35 -9.11
CA CYS A 208 6.53 14.20 -9.56
C CYS A 208 7.81 13.37 -9.61
N VAL A 209 8.45 13.34 -10.78
CA VAL A 209 9.69 12.60 -11.02
C VAL A 209 10.84 13.60 -11.17
N PRO A 210 11.76 13.68 -10.20
CA PRO A 210 12.95 14.50 -10.30
C PRO A 210 13.84 14.08 -11.48
N ASP A 211 14.54 15.04 -12.09
CA ASP A 211 15.39 14.78 -13.25
C ASP A 211 16.60 13.90 -12.91
N ASP A 212 17.10 14.00 -11.67
CA ASP A 212 18.19 13.21 -11.10
C ASP A 212 17.76 11.80 -10.65
N GLN A 213 16.45 11.49 -10.69
CA GLN A 213 15.94 10.17 -10.35
C GLN A 213 16.43 9.13 -11.37
N PRO A 214 17.13 8.04 -10.96
CA PRO A 214 17.66 7.07 -11.91
C PRO A 214 16.58 6.33 -12.69
N ALA A 215 16.91 5.87 -13.89
CA ALA A 215 16.02 4.99 -14.65
C ALA A 215 15.77 3.69 -13.88
N GLY A 216 14.55 3.15 -14.00
CA GLY A 216 14.16 1.94 -13.30
C GLY A 216 12.67 1.84 -13.06
N VAL A 217 12.28 0.76 -12.39
CA VAL A 217 10.91 0.54 -11.91
C VAL A 217 10.87 0.89 -10.43
N TYR A 218 9.85 1.64 -10.05
CA TYR A 218 9.57 2.08 -8.70
C TYR A 218 8.16 1.65 -8.32
N SER A 219 8.04 0.94 -7.20
CA SER A 219 6.78 0.38 -6.73
C SER A 219 6.44 0.92 -5.35
N GLY A 220 5.16 1.17 -5.11
CA GLY A 220 4.67 1.62 -3.81
C GLY A 220 3.27 1.14 -3.53
N LEU A 221 2.91 1.23 -2.26
CA LEU A 221 1.63 0.80 -1.73
C LEU A 221 0.78 2.02 -1.40
N VAL A 222 -0.52 1.89 -1.61
CA VAL A 222 -1.53 2.87 -1.21
C VAL A 222 -2.29 2.30 -0.03
N VAL A 223 -2.31 3.05 1.06
CA VAL A 223 -2.91 2.64 2.33
C VAL A 223 -4.03 3.59 2.69
N ASP A 224 -5.18 3.03 3.09
CA ASP A 224 -6.29 3.78 3.67
C ASP A 224 -5.85 4.35 5.03
N ASP A 225 -5.99 5.65 5.20
CA ASP A 225 -5.50 6.35 6.39
C ASP A 225 -6.29 5.98 7.66
N GLU A 226 -7.60 5.75 7.52
CA GLU A 226 -8.47 5.42 8.65
C GLU A 226 -8.34 3.96 9.06
N ALA A 227 -8.33 3.05 8.07
CA ALA A 227 -8.34 1.62 8.34
C ALA A 227 -6.92 1.01 8.42
N SER A 228 -5.89 1.75 8.02
CA SER A 228 -4.51 1.25 7.87
C SER A 228 -4.43 -0.02 7.01
N ARG A 229 -5.33 -0.12 6.02
CA ARG A 229 -5.44 -1.27 5.11
C ARG A 229 -4.83 -0.94 3.77
N LEU A 230 -4.19 -1.93 3.17
CA LEU A 230 -3.74 -1.82 1.79
C LEU A 230 -4.95 -1.72 0.87
N VAL A 231 -5.03 -0.64 0.09
CA VAL A 231 -6.13 -0.38 -0.85
C VAL A 231 -5.67 -0.29 -2.31
N GLY A 232 -4.37 -0.38 -2.55
CA GLY A 232 -3.86 -0.49 -3.91
C GLY A 232 -2.35 -0.42 -4.03
N THR A 233 -1.88 -0.44 -5.28
CA THR A 233 -0.47 -0.37 -5.63
C THR A 233 -0.24 0.64 -6.76
N ILE A 234 0.94 1.25 -6.75
CA ILE A 234 1.39 2.20 -7.77
C ILE A 234 2.74 1.70 -8.28
N ASN A 235 2.87 1.61 -9.60
CA ASN A 235 4.10 1.29 -10.29
C ASN A 235 4.45 2.42 -11.25
N VAL A 236 5.67 2.94 -11.14
CA VAL A 236 6.22 3.99 -12.01
C VAL A 236 7.49 3.45 -12.64
N ARG A 237 7.51 3.37 -13.96
CA ARG A 237 8.70 3.04 -14.74
C ARG A 237 9.26 4.32 -15.35
N ILE A 238 10.51 4.62 -15.03
CA ILE A 238 11.26 5.75 -15.58
C ILE A 238 12.18 5.24 -16.68
N GLY A 239 12.01 5.77 -17.90
CA GLY A 239 12.86 5.49 -19.05
C GLY A 239 14.27 6.09 -18.91
N GLY A 240 15.22 5.57 -19.68
CA GLY A 240 16.56 6.14 -19.79
C GLY A 240 16.52 7.63 -20.16
N SER A 241 17.53 8.40 -19.75
CA SER A 241 17.62 9.79 -20.21
C SER A 241 17.81 9.79 -21.72
N PRO A 242 17.18 10.69 -22.49
CA PRO A 242 17.45 10.81 -23.92
C PRO A 242 18.93 11.12 -24.24
N ASP A 243 19.69 11.67 -23.28
CA ASP A 243 21.14 11.88 -23.43
C ASP A 243 21.97 10.59 -23.30
N ASP A 244 21.44 9.56 -22.65
CA ASP A 244 22.07 8.25 -22.50
C ASP A 244 22.06 7.47 -23.83
N GLU A 245 21.08 7.77 -24.70
CA GLU A 245 20.93 7.13 -26.01
C GLU A 245 21.86 7.77 -27.08
N ARG A 246 22.22 9.05 -26.93
CA ARG A 246 23.21 9.74 -27.80
C ARG A 246 24.66 9.32 -27.52
N SER A 247 24.92 8.70 -26.38
CA SER A 247 26.24 8.20 -26.00
C SER A 247 26.48 6.73 -26.42
N ARG A 248 25.50 6.08 -27.08
CA ARG A 248 25.72 4.73 -27.62
C ARG A 248 26.64 4.81 -28.85
N PRO A 249 27.79 4.13 -28.84
CA PRO A 249 28.66 4.08 -30.02
C PRO A 249 27.91 3.39 -31.16
N THR A 250 27.86 4.06 -32.31
CA THR A 250 27.35 3.49 -33.57
C THR A 250 28.10 2.19 -33.85
N PRO A 251 27.42 1.06 -34.04
CA PRO A 251 28.09 -0.19 -34.41
C PRO A 251 28.73 -0.03 -35.81
N PRO A 252 29.91 -0.63 -36.03
CA PRO A 252 30.64 -0.56 -37.30
C PRO A 252 29.94 -1.33 -38.43
#